data_AF-A0A7S4CE96-F1
#
_entry.id   AF-A0A7S4CE96-F1
#
_cell.length_a   1.000
_cell.length_b   1.000
_cell.length_c   1.000
_cell.angle_alpha   90.00
_cell.angle_beta   90.00
_cell.angle_gamma   90.00
#
_symmetry.space_group_name_H-M   'P 1'
#
loop_
_entity.id
_entity.type
_entity.pdbx_description
1 polymer ?
#
loop_
_entity_poly.entity_id
_entity_poly.type
_entity_poly.pdbx_seq_one_letter_code
_entity_poly.pdbx_strand_id
1 'polypeptide(L)'
;ADLDLDESIGSDVSVDAAALVTKYPAIQEYPIENVRAIAKYLGGLNIDVDRVFNVYPKAAGLEPSRIQDNVVYLHLVGLHPDKVINREPRVLDHSIDLMKESIEY
;
A
#
# COMPACT_ATOMS: atom_id res chain seq x y z
N ALA A 1 -22.23 4.07 -29.66
CA ALA A 1 -22.11 3.42 -28.35
C ALA A 1 -21.12 4.26 -27.59
N ASP A 2 -21.64 5.22 -26.83
CA ASP A 2 -20.83 5.92 -25.83
C ASP A 2 -20.34 4.86 -24.86
N LEU A 3 -19.03 4.68 -24.82
CA LEU A 3 -18.38 4.01 -23.72
C LEU A 3 -18.42 5.02 -22.57
N ASP A 4 -19.50 4.98 -21.79
CA ASP A 4 -19.49 5.48 -20.43
C ASP A 4 -18.40 4.70 -19.69
N LEU A 5 -17.18 5.23 -19.76
CA LEU A 5 -16.13 4.88 -18.82
C LEU A 5 -16.65 5.36 -17.48
N ASP A 6 -17.19 4.42 -16.72
CA ASP A 6 -17.53 4.59 -15.33
C ASP A 6 -16.30 5.14 -14.59
N GLU A 7 -16.24 6.47 -14.43
CA GLU A 7 -15.24 7.19 -13.63
C GLU A 7 -15.39 6.90 -12.12
N SER A 8 -16.07 5.81 -11.75
CA SER A 8 -16.19 5.31 -10.37
C SER A 8 -15.08 4.34 -9.95
N ILE A 9 -13.98 4.22 -10.71
CA ILE A 9 -12.74 3.59 -10.21
C ILE A 9 -11.93 4.62 -9.44
N GLY A 10 -12.53 5.08 -8.35
CA GLY A 10 -12.01 6.17 -7.54
C GLY A 10 -13.05 6.57 -6.51
N SER A 11 -13.71 5.59 -5.89
CA SER A 11 -14.34 5.85 -4.60
C SER A 11 -13.29 6.59 -3.78
N ASP A 12 -13.64 7.82 -3.46
CA ASP A 12 -12.87 8.80 -2.71
C ASP A 12 -12.65 8.22 -1.32
N VAL A 13 -11.76 7.22 -1.20
CA VAL A 13 -11.25 6.77 0.08
C VAL A 13 -10.38 7.93 0.53
N SER A 14 -11.03 8.92 1.13
CA SER A 14 -10.41 10.09 1.70
C SER A 14 -9.62 9.61 2.92
N VAL A 15 -8.43 9.05 2.69
CA VAL A 15 -7.57 8.65 3.80
C VAL A 15 -6.94 9.92 4.36
N ASP A 16 -7.36 10.29 5.56
CA ASP A 16 -6.80 11.43 6.27
C ASP A 16 -5.42 11.08 6.84
N ALA A 17 -4.38 11.48 6.12
CA ALA A 17 -3.00 11.28 6.54
C ALA A 17 -2.68 11.97 7.89
N ALA A 18 -3.31 13.11 8.19
CA ALA A 18 -3.09 13.78 9.48
C ALA A 18 -3.71 12.98 10.63
N ALA A 19 -4.89 12.38 10.39
CA ALA A 19 -5.49 11.45 11.34
C ALA A 19 -4.61 10.21 11.57
N LEU A 20 -4.03 9.64 10.52
CA LEU A 20 -3.09 8.50 10.63
C LEU A 20 -1.84 8.87 11.44
N VAL A 21 -1.21 10.01 11.16
CA VAL A 21 -0.03 10.50 11.89
C VAL A 21 -0.34 10.79 13.36
N THR A 22 -1.55 11.26 13.65
CA THR A 22 -2.03 11.46 15.03
C THR A 22 -2.26 10.12 15.74
N LYS A 23 -2.86 9.15 15.04
CA LYS A 23 -3.21 7.82 15.57
C LYS A 23 -1.98 6.91 15.77
N TYR A 24 -0.97 7.02 14.91
CA TYR A 24 0.23 6.19 14.91
C TYR A 24 1.48 7.05 15.15
N PRO A 25 1.91 7.25 16.41
CA PRO A 25 3.08 8.08 16.70
C PRO A 25 4.36 7.61 16.00
N ALA A 26 4.49 6.31 15.74
CA ALA A 26 5.63 5.71 15.06
C ALA A 26 5.81 6.17 13.60
N ILE A 27 4.80 6.81 12.99
CA ILE A 27 4.93 7.36 11.63
C ILE A 27 5.09 8.89 11.61
N GLN A 28 5.13 9.56 12.76
CA GLN A 28 5.28 11.03 12.85
C GLN A 28 6.64 11.53 12.36
N GLU A 29 7.66 10.67 12.38
CA GLU A 29 9.00 11.00 11.87
C GLU A 29 9.06 11.05 10.33
N TYR A 30 8.07 10.51 9.63
CA TYR A 30 8.05 10.48 8.17
C TYR A 30 7.33 11.69 7.57
N PRO A 31 7.70 12.12 6.36
CA PRO A 31 7.00 13.21 5.69
C PRO A 31 5.50 12.90 5.52
N ILE A 32 4.63 13.81 5.97
CA ILE A 32 3.17 13.63 5.88
C ILE A 32 2.70 13.42 4.43
N GLU A 33 3.38 14.01 3.46
CA GLU A 33 3.08 13.82 2.03
C GLU A 33 3.36 12.38 1.59
N ASN A 34 4.37 11.72 2.16
CA ASN A 34 4.68 10.34 1.86
C ASN A 34 3.61 9.41 2.46
N VAL A 35 3.24 9.65 3.73
CA VAL A 35 2.11 8.95 4.38
C VAL A 35 0.84 9.10 3.54
N ARG A 36 0.52 10.31 3.08
CA ARG A 36 -0.65 10.59 2.24
C ARG A 36 -0.61 9.82 0.92
N ALA A 37 0.52 9.86 0.20
CA ALA A 37 0.66 9.18 -1.09
C ALA A 37 0.46 7.67 -0.95
N ILE A 38 1.11 7.07 0.06
CA ILE A 38 1.02 5.63 0.35
C ILE A 38 -0.39 5.26 0.77
N ALA A 39 -0.98 6.01 1.71
CA ALA A 39 -2.33 5.78 2.21
C ALA A 39 -3.36 5.81 1.09
N LYS A 40 -3.29 6.82 0.21
CA LYS A 40 -4.18 6.94 -0.96
C LYS A 40 -4.03 5.76 -1.90
N TYR A 41 -2.79 5.36 -2.21
CA TYR A 41 -2.53 4.25 -3.12
C TYR A 41 -3.05 2.92 -2.55
N LEU A 42 -2.69 2.59 -1.31
CA LEU A 42 -3.11 1.35 -0.66
C LEU A 42 -4.64 1.30 -0.45
N GLY A 43 -5.24 2.43 -0.04
CA GLY A 43 -6.70 2.55 0.11
C GLY A 43 -7.44 2.30 -1.21
N GLY A 44 -6.92 2.78 -2.34
CA GLY A 44 -7.47 2.53 -3.66
C GLY A 44 -7.39 1.05 -4.12
N LEU A 45 -6.64 0.22 -3.41
CA LEU A 45 -6.48 -1.22 -3.69
C LEU A 45 -7.17 -2.12 -2.67
N ASN A 46 -8.06 -1.57 -1.82
CA ASN A 46 -8.69 -2.29 -0.69
C ASN A 46 -7.67 -2.86 0.32
N ILE A 47 -6.49 -2.26 0.44
CA ILE A 47 -5.51 -2.58 1.47
C ILE A 47 -5.84 -1.77 2.73
N ASP A 48 -5.86 -2.44 3.88
CA ASP A 48 -6.10 -1.86 5.20
C ASP A 48 -4.90 -1.00 5.62
N VAL A 49 -5.02 0.29 5.31
CA VAL A 49 -4.01 1.31 5.61
C VAL A 49 -3.72 1.41 7.10
N ASP A 50 -4.74 1.29 7.94
CA ASP A 50 -4.60 1.31 9.39
C ASP A 50 -3.71 0.16 9.87
N ARG A 51 -3.99 -1.05 9.37
CA ARG A 51 -3.16 -2.22 9.69
C ARG A 51 -1.74 -2.06 9.19
N VAL A 52 -1.53 -1.54 7.97
CA VAL A 52 -0.19 -1.33 7.41
C VAL A 52 0.63 -0.41 8.33
N PHE A 53 0.11 0.76 8.71
CA PHE A 53 0.87 1.68 9.56
C PHE A 53 0.98 1.26 11.02
N ASN A 54 0.02 0.47 11.54
CA ASN A 54 0.09 -0.09 12.87
C ASN A 54 1.14 -1.22 12.98
N VAL A 55 1.15 -2.15 12.02
CA VAL A 55 2.01 -3.36 12.04
C VAL A 55 3.38 -3.08 11.46
N TYR A 56 3.45 -2.23 10.43
CA TYR A 56 4.68 -1.89 9.72
C TYR A 56 4.81 -0.37 9.50
N PRO A 57 5.05 0.41 10.57
CA PRO A 57 5.14 1.88 10.49
C PRO A 57 6.23 2.36 9.52
N LYS A 58 7.30 1.58 9.33
CA LYS A 58 8.36 1.87 8.34
C LYS A 58 7.85 1.99 6.91
N ALA A 59 6.66 1.44 6.60
CA ALA A 59 6.00 1.67 5.32
C ALA A 59 5.92 3.16 4.98
N ALA A 60 5.66 4.02 5.97
CA ALA A 60 5.56 5.47 5.81
C ALA A 60 6.86 6.15 5.36
N GLY A 61 8.02 5.49 5.50
CA GLY A 61 9.31 5.96 5.03
C GLY A 61 9.76 5.36 3.70
N LEU A 62 8.99 4.44 3.12
CA LEU A 62 9.32 3.85 1.82
C LEU A 62 9.01 4.83 0.70
N GLU A 63 9.79 4.76 -0.37
CA GLU A 63 9.45 5.45 -1.62
C GLU A 63 8.13 4.90 -2.18
N PRO A 64 7.16 5.74 -2.56
CA PRO A 64 5.87 5.28 -3.09
C PRO A 64 6.02 4.37 -4.31
N SER A 65 7.02 4.61 -5.15
CA SER A 65 7.34 3.77 -6.31
C SER A 65 7.71 2.34 -5.91
N ARG A 66 8.43 2.14 -4.81
CA ARG A 66 8.78 0.80 -4.32
C ARG A 66 7.55 0.00 -3.92
N ILE A 67 6.59 0.65 -3.26
CA ILE A 67 5.32 0.03 -2.88
C ILE A 67 4.53 -0.36 -4.14
N GLN A 68 4.51 0.52 -5.15
CA GLN A 68 3.87 0.25 -6.44
C GLN A 68 4.52 -0.94 -7.15
N ASP A 69 5.85 -0.98 -7.23
CA ASP A 69 6.60 -2.08 -7.84
C ASP A 69 6.28 -3.42 -7.17
N ASN A 70 6.22 -3.45 -5.83
CA ASN A 70 5.87 -4.66 -5.10
C ASN A 70 4.42 -5.10 -5.34
N VAL A 71 3.47 -4.16 -5.40
CA VAL A 71 2.07 -4.46 -5.74
C VAL A 71 1.95 -4.98 -7.17
N VAL A 72 2.65 -4.38 -8.13
CA VAL A 72 2.68 -4.81 -9.53
C VAL A 72 3.27 -6.21 -9.62
N TYR A 73 4.38 -6.46 -8.93
CA TYR A 73 5.00 -7.78 -8.90
C TYR A 73 4.05 -8.86 -8.37
N LEU A 74 3.34 -8.61 -7.26
CA LEU A 74 2.35 -9.52 -6.72
C LEU A 74 1.25 -9.87 -7.74
N HIS A 75 0.77 -8.88 -8.50
CA HIS A 75 -0.16 -9.15 -9.62
C HIS A 75 0.46 -10.01 -10.72
N LEU A 76 1.71 -9.71 -11.12
CA LEU A 76 2.40 -10.42 -12.20
C LEU A 76 2.59 -11.92 -11.90
N VAL A 77 2.78 -12.27 -10.64
CA VAL A 77 2.90 -13.67 -10.19
C VAL A 77 1.56 -14.31 -9.80
N GLY A 78 0.43 -13.66 -10.13
CA GLY A 78 -0.91 -14.19 -9.91
C GLY A 78 -1.39 -14.15 -8.46
N LEU A 79 -0.74 -13.38 -7.59
CA LEU A 79 -1.17 -13.15 -6.21
C LEU A 79 -2.09 -11.93 -6.12
N HIS A 80 -2.95 -11.95 -5.11
CA HIS A 80 -3.86 -10.84 -4.78
C HIS A 80 -3.17 -9.91 -3.75
N PRO A 81 -2.75 -8.69 -4.12
CA PRO A 81 -1.96 -7.86 -3.22
C PRO A 81 -2.71 -7.44 -1.96
N ASP A 82 -4.01 -7.19 -2.06
CA ASP A 82 -4.88 -6.92 -0.92
C ASP A 82 -4.80 -8.06 0.11
N LYS A 83 -4.89 -9.32 -0.33
CA LYS A 83 -4.80 -10.48 0.56
C LYS A 83 -3.41 -10.64 1.16
N VAL A 84 -2.37 -10.43 0.36
CA VAL A 84 -0.97 -10.62 0.79
C VAL A 84 -0.56 -9.51 1.77
N ILE A 85 -0.77 -8.24 1.40
CA ILE A 85 -0.34 -7.08 2.19
C ILE A 85 -1.19 -6.92 3.45
N ASN A 86 -2.51 -7.17 3.38
CA ASN A 86 -3.33 -7.17 4.60
C ASN A 86 -2.92 -8.29 5.56
N ARG A 87 -2.39 -9.41 5.06
CA ARG A 87 -1.87 -10.47 5.92
C ARG A 87 -0.50 -10.10 6.49
N GLU A 88 0.42 -9.69 5.62
CA GLU A 88 1.83 -9.41 5.92
C GLU A 88 2.29 -8.07 5.32
N PRO A 89 2.11 -6.94 6.03
CA PRO A 89 2.49 -5.62 5.53
C PRO A 89 3.99 -5.44 5.24
N ARG A 90 4.87 -6.27 5.84
CA ARG A 90 6.32 -6.16 5.64
C ARG A 90 6.77 -6.51 4.22
N VAL A 91 5.92 -7.20 3.45
CA VAL A 91 6.17 -7.48 2.03
C VAL A 91 6.42 -6.20 1.22
N LEU A 92 5.90 -5.05 1.67
CA LEU A 92 6.11 -3.74 1.05
C LEU A 92 7.59 -3.31 1.02
N ASP A 93 8.43 -3.85 1.91
CA ASP A 93 9.87 -3.58 1.94
C ASP A 93 10.71 -4.77 1.42
N HIS A 94 10.09 -5.84 0.93
CA HIS A 94 10.87 -6.90 0.30
C HIS A 94 11.44 -6.44 -1.04
N SER A 95 12.63 -6.93 -1.38
CA SER A 95 13.11 -6.84 -2.77
C SER A 95 12.30 -7.81 -3.63
N ILE A 96 12.17 -7.50 -4.92
CA ILE A 96 11.51 -8.40 -5.88
C ILE A 96 12.18 -9.78 -5.89
N ASP A 97 13.50 -9.84 -5.77
CA ASP A 97 14.21 -11.12 -5.75
C ASP A 97 13.91 -11.96 -4.49
N LEU A 98 13.79 -11.33 -3.31
CA LEU A 98 13.35 -12.02 -2.09
C LEU A 98 11.91 -12.54 -2.23
N MET A 99 11.04 -11.79 -2.91
CA MET A 99 9.66 -12.25 -3.17
C MET A 99 9.63 -13.42 -4.15
N LYS A 100 10.49 -13.44 -5.19
CA LYS A 100 10.63 -14.60 -6.10
C LYS A 100 11.03 -15.85 -5.33
N GLU A 101 12.08 -15.76 -4.52
CA GLU A 101 12.55 -16.88 -3.69
C GLU A 101 11.45 -17.43 -2.78
N SER A 102 10.58 -16.56 -2.27
CA SER A 102 9.47 -16.98 -1.38
C SER A 102 8.31 -17.67 -2.10
N ILE A 103 8.21 -17.54 -3.42
CA ILE A 103 7.13 -18.12 -4.25
C ILE A 103 7.56 -19.43 -4.91
N GLU A 104 8.85 -19.61 -5.17
CA GLU A 104 9.41 -20.79 -5.84
C GLU A 104 9.57 -22.03 -4.93
N TYR A 105 9.26 -21.93 -3.64
CA TYR A 105 9.29 -23.03 -2.65
C TYR A 105 7.88 -23.47 -2.23
#